data_AF-E5VMH6-F1
#
_entry.id   AF-E5VMH6-F1
#
_cell.length_a   1.000
_cell.length_b   1.000
_cell.length_c   1.000
_cell.angle_alpha   90.00
_cell.angle_beta   90.00
_cell.angle_gamma   90.00
#
_symmetry.space_group_name_H-M   'P 1'
#
loop_
_entity.id
_entity.type
_entity.pdbx_description
1 polymer ?
#
loop_
_entity_poly.entity_id
_entity_poly.type
_entity_poly.pdbx_seq_one_letter_code
_entity_poly.pdbx_strand_id
1 'polypeptide(L)'
;MQKEELKLHVQTEKNHELCKEKEAYFEKLRIYEEVGEVYDKIRMQRKEYRDRLSDWQDRYDCNQAGLLARNLIDGHPCPVCGSLHHPKTADFKESDITQEMLRALREETELIDRQYNTAFAKVKQSKGIVEICKEQLCKKSGKRSEEFEKLDEIYEISLRQYKKVKKNLKESKNRKKR
;
A
#
# COMPACT_ATOMS: atom_id res chain seq x y z
N MET A 1 24.26 15.18 45.60
CA MET A 1 23.72 16.54 45.35
C MET A 1 23.98 17.00 43.91
N GLN A 2 25.00 17.81 43.57
CA GLN A 2 25.16 18.38 42.20
C GLN A 2 25.34 17.33 41.07
N LYS A 3 26.03 16.21 41.34
CA LYS A 3 26.31 15.15 40.33
C LYS A 3 25.07 14.29 40.01
N GLU A 4 24.11 14.19 40.93
CA GLU A 4 22.86 13.46 40.76
C GLU A 4 21.82 14.31 40.04
N GLU A 5 21.75 15.61 40.35
CA GLU A 5 20.92 16.57 39.62
C GLU A 5 21.32 16.67 38.14
N LEU A 6 22.63 16.69 37.85
CA LEU A 6 23.14 16.70 36.49
C LEU A 6 22.78 15.42 35.71
N LYS A 7 22.91 14.24 36.35
CA LYS A 7 22.49 12.95 35.76
C LYS A 7 20.99 12.92 35.46
N LEU A 8 20.17 13.42 36.39
CA LEU A 8 18.73 13.48 36.21
C LEU A 8 18.37 14.42 35.05
N HIS A 9 18.99 15.60 34.95
CA HIS A 9 18.75 16.55 33.86
C HIS A 9 19.07 15.94 32.48
N VAL A 10 20.25 15.33 32.34
CA VAL A 10 20.68 14.68 31.09
C VAL A 10 19.73 13.54 30.70
N GLN A 11 19.29 12.74 31.67
CA GLN A 11 18.32 11.67 31.42
C GLN A 11 16.96 12.23 30.97
N THR A 12 16.53 13.35 31.55
CA THR A 12 15.23 13.98 31.22
C THR A 12 15.24 14.54 29.80
N GLU A 13 16.34 15.16 29.37
CA GLU A 13 16.50 15.67 28.00
C GLU A 13 16.54 14.54 26.97
N LYS A 14 17.29 13.47 27.25
CA LYS A 14 17.33 12.28 26.40
C LYS A 14 15.95 11.63 26.23
N ASN A 15 15.18 11.54 27.32
CA ASN A 15 13.82 11.04 27.29
C ASN A 15 12.88 11.94 26.47
N HIS A 16 13.05 13.26 26.51
CA HIS A 16 12.26 14.21 25.73
C HIS A 16 12.54 14.12 24.22
N GLU A 17 13.80 13.91 23.84
CA GLU A 17 14.19 13.72 22.44
C GLU A 17 13.62 12.41 21.87
N LEU A 18 13.73 11.31 22.62
CA LEU A 18 13.09 10.03 22.31
C LEU A 18 11.57 10.17 22.13
N CYS A 19 10.92 11.00 22.94
CA CYS A 19 9.48 11.25 22.80
C CYS A 19 9.14 11.90 21.47
N LYS A 20 9.86 12.96 21.07
CA LYS A 20 9.62 13.66 19.80
C LYS A 20 9.83 12.76 18.58
N GLU A 21 10.87 11.94 18.60
CA GLU A 21 11.15 11.03 17.49
C GLU A 21 10.09 9.94 17.35
N LYS A 22 9.52 9.52 18.48
CA LYS A 22 8.43 8.55 18.47
C LYS A 22 7.12 9.15 17.95
N GLU A 23 6.81 10.39 18.29
CA GLU A 23 5.71 11.15 17.68
C GLU A 23 5.88 11.23 16.16
N ALA A 24 7.09 11.54 15.69
CA ALA A 24 7.40 11.56 14.27
C ALA A 24 7.23 10.18 13.62
N TYR A 25 7.65 9.11 14.30
CA TYR A 25 7.44 7.73 13.84
C TYR A 25 5.96 7.39 13.69
N PHE A 26 5.11 7.72 14.69
CA PHE A 26 3.68 7.47 14.60
C PHE A 26 3.02 8.23 13.45
N GLU A 27 3.46 9.46 13.17
CA GLU A 27 2.97 10.19 12.01
C GLU A 27 3.37 9.51 10.69
N LYS A 28 4.59 8.96 10.59
CA LYS A 28 4.99 8.16 9.42
C LYS A 28 4.22 6.86 9.30
N LEU A 29 3.92 6.20 10.43
CA LEU A 29 3.12 4.99 10.46
C LEU A 29 1.69 5.25 9.96
N ARG A 30 1.06 6.33 10.43
CA ARG A 30 -0.27 6.78 9.97
C ARG A 30 -0.29 7.01 8.46
N ILE A 31 0.71 7.70 7.92
CA ILE A 31 0.83 7.91 6.47
C ILE A 31 1.00 6.58 5.72
N TYR A 32 1.79 5.64 6.26
CA TYR A 32 1.94 4.30 5.67
C TYR A 32 0.61 3.54 5.62
N GLU A 33 -0.18 3.59 6.70
CA GLU A 33 -1.50 2.96 6.76
C GLU A 33 -2.48 3.60 5.76
N GLU A 34 -2.56 4.94 5.73
CA GLU A 34 -3.42 5.68 4.79
C GLU A 34 -3.08 5.37 3.32
N VAL A 35 -1.79 5.34 2.97
CA VAL A 35 -1.36 4.97 1.62
C VAL A 35 -1.62 3.49 1.33
N GLY A 36 -1.54 2.63 2.36
CA GLY A 36 -1.91 1.21 2.28
C GLY A 36 -3.36 0.99 1.91
N GLU A 37 -4.29 1.70 2.56
CA GLU A 37 -5.73 1.61 2.25
C GLU A 37 -6.05 2.03 0.81
N VAL A 38 -5.41 3.10 0.34
CA VAL A 38 -5.57 3.57 -1.05
C VAL A 38 -5.04 2.52 -2.03
N TYR A 39 -3.88 1.94 -1.74
CA TYR A 39 -3.30 0.86 -2.56
C TYR A 39 -4.20 -0.37 -2.61
N ASP A 40 -4.78 -0.80 -1.49
CA ASP A 40 -5.66 -1.97 -1.45
C ASP A 40 -6.92 -1.77 -2.29
N LYS A 41 -7.54 -0.59 -2.23
CA LYS A 41 -8.67 -0.24 -3.10
C LYS A 41 -8.32 -0.33 -4.59
N ILE A 42 -7.19 0.27 -4.98
CA ILE A 42 -6.72 0.23 -6.37
C ILE A 42 -6.35 -1.20 -6.80
N ARG A 43 -5.76 -1.99 -5.89
CA ARG A 43 -5.42 -3.40 -6.13
C ARG A 43 -6.67 -4.25 -6.40
N MET A 44 -7.75 -4.03 -5.66
CA MET A 44 -9.04 -4.70 -5.89
C MET A 44 -9.65 -4.30 -7.23
N GLN A 45 -9.73 -3.00 -7.52
CA GLN A 45 -10.22 -2.50 -8.80
C GLN A 45 -9.41 -3.05 -9.98
N ARG A 46 -8.08 -3.05 -9.88
CA ARG A 46 -7.21 -3.62 -10.92
C ARG A 46 -7.52 -5.08 -11.21
N LYS A 47 -7.82 -5.87 -10.18
CA LYS A 47 -8.21 -7.26 -10.34
C LYS A 47 -9.53 -7.37 -11.11
N GLU A 48 -10.54 -6.60 -10.72
CA GLU A 48 -11.85 -6.60 -11.38
C GLU A 48 -11.75 -6.22 -12.86
N TYR A 49 -10.98 -5.19 -13.19
CA TYR A 49 -10.76 -4.76 -14.57
C TYR A 49 -10.05 -5.82 -15.41
N ARG A 50 -9.02 -6.47 -14.85
CA ARG A 50 -8.29 -7.55 -15.54
C ARG A 50 -9.15 -8.79 -15.75
N ASP A 51 -9.90 -9.19 -14.74
CA ASP A 51 -10.80 -10.35 -14.81
C ASP A 51 -11.89 -10.09 -15.86
N ARG A 52 -12.48 -8.87 -15.86
CA ARG A 52 -13.46 -8.45 -16.86
C ARG A 52 -12.88 -8.39 -18.28
N LEU A 53 -11.67 -7.85 -18.43
CA LEU A 53 -11.00 -7.78 -19.72
C LEU A 53 -10.73 -9.18 -20.29
N SER A 54 -10.29 -10.12 -19.45
CA SER A 54 -10.08 -11.52 -19.85
C SER A 54 -11.39 -12.17 -20.32
N ASP A 55 -12.45 -12.05 -19.51
CA ASP A 55 -13.77 -12.61 -19.86
C ASP A 55 -14.32 -12.02 -21.16
N TRP A 56 -14.18 -10.70 -21.35
CA TRP A 56 -14.63 -10.04 -22.58
C TRP A 56 -13.81 -10.46 -23.79
N GLN A 57 -12.49 -10.60 -23.61
CA GLN A 57 -11.60 -11.03 -24.68
C GLN A 57 -11.94 -12.45 -25.13
N ASP A 58 -12.11 -13.38 -24.19
CA ASP A 58 -12.45 -14.77 -24.48
C ASP A 58 -13.80 -14.87 -25.22
N ARG A 59 -14.82 -14.12 -24.78
CA ARG A 59 -16.13 -14.09 -25.45
C ARG A 59 -16.05 -13.52 -26.87
N TYR A 60 -15.29 -12.45 -27.05
CA TYR A 60 -15.10 -11.85 -28.37
C TYR A 60 -14.37 -12.81 -29.31
N ASP A 61 -13.30 -13.45 -28.86
CA ASP A 61 -12.51 -14.38 -29.66
C ASP A 61 -13.30 -15.63 -30.01
N CYS A 62 -14.09 -16.17 -29.08
CA CYS A 62 -15.03 -17.26 -29.36
C CYS A 62 -16.07 -16.85 -30.43
N ASN A 63 -16.63 -15.63 -30.34
CA ASN A 63 -17.59 -15.16 -31.33
C ASN A 63 -16.94 -15.00 -32.72
N GLN A 64 -15.74 -14.42 -32.80
CA GLN A 64 -14.99 -14.32 -34.06
C GLN A 64 -14.68 -15.70 -34.66
N ALA A 65 -14.26 -16.66 -33.84
CA ALA A 65 -14.02 -18.02 -34.27
C ALA A 65 -15.30 -18.69 -34.81
N GLY A 66 -16.44 -18.50 -34.13
CA GLY A 66 -17.74 -19.01 -34.58
C GLY A 66 -18.19 -18.38 -35.91
N LEU A 67 -17.95 -17.08 -36.10
CA LEU A 67 -18.29 -16.37 -37.34
C LEU A 67 -17.46 -16.90 -38.52
N LEU A 68 -16.15 -17.11 -38.31
CA LEU A 68 -15.28 -17.73 -39.32
C LEU A 68 -15.72 -19.16 -39.64
N ALA A 69 -16.07 -19.93 -38.61
CA ALA A 69 -16.48 -21.31 -38.76
C ALA A 69 -17.80 -21.47 -39.53
N ARG A 70 -18.73 -20.51 -39.43
CA ARG A 70 -19.96 -20.49 -40.22
C ARG A 70 -19.73 -20.41 -41.73
N ASN A 71 -18.59 -19.87 -42.15
CA ASN A 71 -18.24 -19.72 -43.57
C ASN A 71 -17.39 -20.89 -44.09
N LEU A 72 -17.12 -21.92 -43.27
CA LEU A 72 -16.41 -23.11 -43.72
C LEU A 72 -17.30 -23.98 -44.59
N ILE A 73 -16.74 -24.49 -45.68
CA ILE A 73 -17.39 -25.40 -46.62
C ILE A 73 -16.62 -26.72 -46.57
N ASP A 74 -17.33 -27.83 -46.33
CA ASP A 74 -16.67 -29.15 -46.25
C ASP A 74 -15.98 -29.50 -47.57
N GLY A 75 -14.79 -30.10 -47.47
CA GLY A 75 -13.96 -30.43 -48.62
C GLY A 75 -13.24 -29.25 -49.29
N HIS A 76 -13.44 -28.00 -48.81
CA HIS A 76 -12.69 -26.83 -49.28
C HIS A 76 -11.60 -26.44 -48.28
N PRO A 77 -10.46 -25.89 -48.74
CA PRO A 77 -9.38 -25.47 -47.85
C PRO A 77 -9.82 -24.28 -47.00
N CYS A 78 -9.73 -24.44 -45.67
CA CYS A 78 -9.97 -23.38 -44.71
C CYS A 78 -8.99 -22.20 -44.92
N PRO A 79 -9.46 -20.94 -44.94
CA PRO A 79 -8.61 -19.78 -45.20
C PRO A 79 -7.62 -19.46 -44.07
N VAL A 80 -7.81 -20.03 -42.87
CA VAL A 80 -6.93 -19.77 -41.71
C VAL A 80 -5.81 -20.81 -41.61
N CYS A 81 -6.11 -22.09 -41.84
CA CYS A 81 -5.15 -23.20 -41.61
C CYS A 81 -4.97 -24.16 -42.80
N GLY A 82 -5.75 -24.01 -43.89
CA GLY A 82 -5.69 -24.86 -45.09
C GLY A 82 -6.34 -26.24 -44.97
N SER A 83 -6.84 -26.63 -43.79
CA SER A 83 -7.47 -27.94 -43.59
C SER A 83 -8.80 -28.07 -44.34
N LEU A 84 -9.10 -29.27 -44.85
CA LEU A 84 -10.31 -29.58 -45.62
C LEU A 84 -11.50 -30.01 -44.75
N HIS A 85 -11.26 -30.38 -43.49
CA HIS A 85 -12.28 -30.96 -42.60
C HIS A 85 -12.15 -30.42 -41.18
N HIS A 86 -13.28 -29.99 -40.59
CA HIS A 86 -13.38 -29.47 -39.22
C HIS A 86 -14.54 -30.20 -38.49
N PRO A 87 -14.28 -31.33 -37.82
CA PRO A 87 -15.34 -32.16 -37.24
C PRO A 87 -16.03 -31.51 -36.03
N LYS A 88 -15.39 -30.52 -35.39
CA LYS A 88 -15.97 -29.75 -34.29
C LYS A 88 -15.63 -28.27 -34.45
N THR A 89 -16.52 -27.54 -35.09
CA THR A 89 -16.41 -26.08 -35.28
C THR A 89 -16.83 -25.33 -34.02
N ALA A 90 -16.36 -24.09 -33.90
CA ALA A 90 -16.81 -23.19 -32.84
C ALA A 90 -18.26 -22.75 -33.07
N ASP A 91 -19.05 -22.70 -32.00
CA ASP A 91 -20.41 -22.17 -32.07
C ASP A 91 -20.39 -20.64 -32.22
N PHE A 92 -21.12 -20.12 -33.20
CA PHE A 92 -21.41 -18.69 -33.26
C PHE A 92 -22.54 -18.35 -32.30
N LYS A 93 -22.27 -17.40 -31.39
CA LYS A 93 -23.28 -16.76 -30.55
C LYS A 93 -23.13 -15.25 -30.72
N GLU A 94 -24.22 -14.59 -31.08
CA GLU A 94 -24.24 -13.14 -31.15
C GLU A 94 -23.79 -12.57 -29.80
N SER A 95 -22.74 -11.76 -29.84
CA SER A 95 -22.11 -11.16 -28.65
C SER A 95 -22.32 -9.67 -28.70
N ASP A 96 -22.81 -9.11 -27.60
CA ASP A 96 -22.96 -7.66 -27.43
C ASP A 96 -21.60 -6.94 -27.28
N ILE A 97 -20.49 -7.69 -27.19
CA ILE A 97 -19.14 -7.15 -27.03
C ILE A 97 -18.56 -6.82 -28.40
N THR A 98 -18.39 -5.52 -28.68
CA THR A 98 -17.73 -5.05 -29.90
C THR A 98 -16.23 -4.87 -29.72
N GLN A 99 -15.51 -4.69 -30.83
CA GLN A 99 -14.08 -4.41 -30.82
C GLN A 99 -13.78 -3.06 -30.14
N GLU A 100 -14.63 -2.06 -30.31
CA GLU A 100 -14.53 -0.74 -29.69
C GLU A 100 -14.70 -0.84 -28.17
N MET A 101 -15.67 -1.63 -27.70
CA MET A 101 -15.89 -1.88 -26.28
C MET A 101 -14.69 -2.57 -25.63
N LEU A 102 -14.09 -3.56 -26.30
CA LEU A 102 -12.85 -4.19 -25.85
C LEU A 102 -11.69 -3.21 -25.79
N ARG A 103 -11.54 -2.38 -26.83
CA ARG A 103 -10.48 -1.36 -26.87
C ARG A 103 -10.62 -0.36 -25.72
N ALA A 104 -11.83 0.15 -25.47
CA ALA A 104 -12.09 1.04 -24.35
C ALA A 104 -11.74 0.38 -23.01
N LEU A 105 -12.15 -0.88 -22.79
CA LEU A 105 -11.83 -1.61 -21.56
C LEU A 105 -10.32 -1.87 -21.39
N ARG A 106 -9.58 -2.09 -22.49
CA ARG A 106 -8.10 -2.18 -22.44
C ARG A 106 -7.48 -0.85 -21.99
N GLU A 107 -7.92 0.26 -22.56
CA GLU A 107 -7.44 1.61 -22.19
C GLU A 107 -7.75 1.94 -20.72
N GLU A 108 -8.94 1.58 -20.23
CA GLU A 108 -9.30 1.70 -18.80
C GLU A 108 -8.43 0.81 -17.90
N THR A 109 -8.17 -0.43 -18.32
CA THR A 109 -7.31 -1.37 -17.57
C THR A 109 -5.86 -0.86 -17.49
N GLU A 110 -5.34 -0.28 -18.57
CA GLU A 110 -4.02 0.37 -18.59
C GLU A 110 -3.94 1.59 -17.68
N LEU A 111 -5.02 2.37 -17.58
CA LEU A 111 -5.09 3.48 -16.64
C LEU A 111 -5.00 2.99 -15.19
N ILE A 112 -5.78 1.96 -14.83
CA ILE A 112 -5.75 1.36 -13.49
C ILE A 112 -4.39 0.70 -13.20
N ASP A 113 -3.75 0.05 -14.18
CA ASP A 113 -2.40 -0.50 -14.03
C ASP A 113 -1.36 0.61 -13.71
N ARG A 114 -1.46 1.78 -14.35
CA ARG A 114 -0.60 2.94 -14.04
C ARG A 114 -0.84 3.49 -12.63
N GLN A 115 -2.10 3.58 -12.21
CA GLN A 115 -2.46 3.99 -10.85
C GLN A 115 -1.94 3.00 -9.81
N TYR A 116 -2.08 1.70 -10.07
CA TYR A 116 -1.55 0.64 -9.22
C TYR A 116 -0.05 0.75 -9.03
N ASN A 117 0.72 0.93 -10.12
CA ASN A 117 2.18 1.06 -10.03
C ASN A 117 2.60 2.27 -9.20
N THR A 118 1.86 3.38 -9.33
CA THR A 118 2.10 4.60 -8.56
C THR A 118 1.78 4.40 -7.08
N ALA A 119 0.63 3.80 -6.76
CA ALA A 119 0.24 3.50 -5.39
C ALA A 119 1.21 2.51 -4.73
N PHE A 120 1.61 1.46 -5.45
CA PHE A 120 2.59 0.47 -4.99
C PHE A 120 3.94 1.12 -4.66
N ALA A 121 4.43 2.02 -5.52
CA ALA A 121 5.66 2.74 -5.27
C ALA A 121 5.58 3.60 -3.98
N LYS A 122 4.45 4.28 -3.76
CA LYS A 122 4.21 5.06 -2.53
C LYS A 122 4.18 4.19 -1.28
N VAL A 123 3.48 3.04 -1.31
CA VAL A 123 3.47 2.08 -0.18
C VAL A 123 4.88 1.59 0.11
N LYS A 124 5.63 1.18 -0.92
CA LYS A 124 7.01 0.70 -0.77
C LYS A 124 7.93 1.76 -0.16
N GLN A 125 7.81 3.01 -0.62
CA GLN A 125 8.57 4.14 -0.07
C GLN A 125 8.20 4.40 1.39
N SER A 126 6.90 4.49 1.71
CA SER A 126 6.44 4.79 3.06
C SER A 126 6.82 3.68 4.05
N LYS A 127 6.72 2.41 3.64
CA LYS A 127 7.20 1.26 4.41
C LYS A 127 8.69 1.39 4.76
N GLY A 128 9.53 1.71 3.78
CA GLY A 128 10.96 1.91 4.01
C GLY A 128 11.25 3.05 4.99
N ILE A 129 10.49 4.16 4.91
CA ILE A 129 10.61 5.28 5.87
C ILE A 129 10.25 4.82 7.28
N VAL A 130 9.14 4.11 7.46
CA VAL A 130 8.70 3.59 8.75
C VAL A 130 9.73 2.63 9.34
N GLU A 131 10.29 1.73 8.53
CA GLU A 131 11.34 0.79 8.95
C GLU A 131 12.62 1.51 9.40
N ILE A 132 13.07 2.53 8.65
CA ILE A 132 14.24 3.34 9.03
C ILE A 132 13.98 4.09 10.34
N CYS A 133 12.82 4.74 10.48
CA CYS A 133 12.46 5.44 11.72
C CYS A 133 12.38 4.48 12.92
N LYS A 134 11.82 3.28 12.72
CA LYS A 134 11.78 2.22 13.73
C LYS A 134 13.19 1.83 14.18
N GLU A 135 14.09 1.60 13.23
CA GLU A 135 15.47 1.20 13.51
C GLU A 135 16.26 2.31 14.25
N GLN A 136 16.09 3.57 13.85
CA GLN A 136 16.70 4.72 14.53
C GLN A 136 16.23 4.85 15.98
N LEU A 137 14.93 4.68 16.23
CA LEU A 137 14.36 4.68 17.58
C LEU A 137 14.91 3.53 18.44
N CYS A 138 15.06 2.33 17.89
CA CYS A 138 15.68 1.20 18.59
C CYS A 138 17.13 1.52 18.99
N LYS A 139 17.93 2.04 18.05
CA LYS A 139 19.33 2.41 18.29
C LYS A 139 19.49 3.45 19.40
N LYS A 140 18.68 4.51 19.39
CA LYS A 140 18.75 5.58 20.39
C LYS A 140 18.23 5.18 21.77
N SER A 141 17.23 4.31 21.81
CA SER A 141 16.68 3.77 23.06
C SER A 141 17.53 2.65 23.68
N GLY A 142 18.49 2.09 22.92
CA GLY A 142 19.28 0.94 23.34
C GLY A 142 18.46 -0.36 23.43
N LYS A 143 17.31 -0.40 22.76
CA LYS A 143 16.41 -1.56 22.72
C LYS A 143 16.58 -2.35 21.44
N ARG A 144 16.32 -3.66 21.50
CA ARG A 144 16.25 -4.51 20.31
C ARG A 144 14.96 -4.25 19.53
N SER A 145 14.99 -4.55 18.23
CA SER A 145 13.83 -4.40 17.33
C SER A 145 12.61 -5.22 17.75
N GLU A 146 12.82 -6.37 18.40
CA GLU A 146 11.75 -7.23 18.95
C GLU A 146 11.13 -6.67 20.24
N GLU A 147 11.79 -5.70 20.89
CA GLU A 147 11.28 -5.02 22.08
C GLU A 147 10.63 -3.67 21.74
N PHE A 148 10.35 -3.42 20.46
CA PHE A 148 9.82 -2.15 20.01
C PHE A 148 8.47 -1.80 20.64
N GLU A 149 7.62 -2.80 20.91
CA GLU A 149 6.36 -2.63 21.65
C GLU A 149 6.62 -2.17 23.09
N LYS A 150 7.72 -2.60 23.72
CA LYS A 150 8.12 -2.10 25.05
C LYS A 150 8.57 -0.63 25.03
N LEU A 151 8.87 -0.06 23.85
CA LEU A 151 9.11 1.38 23.74
C LEU A 151 7.81 2.18 23.92
N ASP A 152 6.64 1.60 23.70
CA ASP A 152 5.35 2.28 23.95
C ASP A 152 5.17 2.56 25.45
N GLU A 153 5.49 1.58 26.30
CA GLU A 153 5.49 1.75 27.75
C GLU A 153 6.53 2.77 28.23
N ILE A 154 7.75 2.73 27.68
CA ILE A 154 8.82 3.68 28.03
C ILE A 154 8.44 5.11 27.61
N TYR A 155 7.78 5.27 26.47
CA TYR A 155 7.28 6.55 25.99
C TYR A 155 6.16 7.09 26.89
N GLU A 156 5.16 6.27 27.21
CA GLU A 156 4.08 6.59 28.16
C GLU A 156 4.63 7.08 29.51
N ILE A 157 5.61 6.37 30.07
CA ILE A 157 6.26 6.72 31.33
C ILE A 157 7.05 8.02 31.18
N SER A 158 7.81 8.18 30.10
CA SER A 158 8.62 9.38 29.82
C SER A 158 7.76 10.63 29.64
N LEU A 159 6.61 10.52 28.96
CA LEU A 159 5.60 11.57 28.81
C LEU A 159 5.03 12.00 30.15
N ARG A 160 4.68 11.05 31.02
CA ARG A 160 4.19 11.34 32.38
C ARG A 160 5.26 12.06 33.20
N GLN A 161 6.49 11.59 33.17
CA GLN A 161 7.62 12.21 33.89
C GLN A 161 7.89 13.62 33.38
N TYR A 162 7.91 13.83 32.07
CA TYR A 162 8.09 15.16 31.46
C TYR A 162 6.96 16.13 31.85
N LYS A 163 5.70 15.70 31.75
CA LYS A 163 4.54 16.51 32.18
C LYS A 163 4.66 16.92 33.65
N LYS A 164 5.14 16.00 34.51
CA LYS A 164 5.35 16.24 35.95
C LYS A 164 6.49 17.24 36.20
N VAL A 165 7.64 17.08 35.54
CA VAL A 165 8.78 18.01 35.64
C VAL A 165 8.38 19.40 35.14
N LYS A 166 7.71 19.51 34.00
CA LYS A 166 7.24 20.79 33.43
C LYS A 166 6.26 21.53 34.36
N LYS A 167 5.36 20.78 35.02
CA LYS A 167 4.43 21.32 36.02
C LYS A 167 5.19 21.85 37.25
N ASN A 168 6.09 21.05 37.82
CA ASN A 168 6.90 21.44 38.98
C ASN A 168 7.79 22.67 38.67
N LEU A 169 8.33 22.77 37.45
CA LEU A 169 9.14 23.92 37.03
C LEU A 169 8.32 25.21 36.94
N LYS A 170 7.07 25.13 36.44
CA LYS A 170 6.11 26.25 36.43
C LYS A 170 5.75 26.70 37.85
N GLU A 171 5.48 25.75 38.74
CA GLU A 171 5.12 26.03 40.15
C GLU A 171 6.30 26.64 40.92
N SER A 172 7.52 26.17 40.70
CA SER A 172 8.75 26.75 41.28
C SER A 172 9.02 28.18 40.78
N LYS A 173 8.80 28.45 39.48
CA LYS A 173 8.90 29.80 38.91
C LYS A 173 7.83 30.76 39.46
N ASN A 174 6.62 30.28 39.71
CA ASN A 174 5.56 31.08 40.34
C ASN A 174 5.81 31.36 41.83
N ARG A 175 6.43 30.41 42.55
CA ARG A 175 6.84 30.62 43.95
C ARG A 175 8.00 31.60 44.11
N LYS A 176 8.93 31.68 43.14
CA LYS A 176 10.04 32.65 43.15
C LYS A 176 9.65 34.08 42.71
N LYS A 177 8.43 34.27 42.19
CA LYS A 177 7.86 35.57 41.79
C LYS A 177 6.90 36.17 42.83
N ARG A 178 6.65 35.46 43.93
CA ARG A 178 5.97 35.94 45.13
C ARG A 178 7.02 36.25 46.18
#